data_AF-A0AA39YGD7-F1
#
_entry.id   AF-A0AA39YGD7-F1
#
_cell.length_a   1.000
_cell.length_b   1.000
_cell.length_c   1.000
_cell.angle_alpha   90.00
_cell.angle_beta   90.00
_cell.angle_gamma   90.00
#
_symmetry.space_group_name_H-M   'P 1'
#
loop_
_entity.id
_entity.type
_entity.pdbx_description
1 polymer ?
#
loop_
_entity_poly.entity_id
_entity_poly.type
_entity_poly.pdbx_seq_one_letter_code
_entity_poly.pdbx_strand_id
1 'polypeptide(L)'
;MWLIDVDTLKLLPVPDAGKNRYAILSHTWDATETSFQDIQDIDQAQSKPSFQKIAKTCDIARSKKLKYAWIDTCCIDKTSSAELSEAINSMFEWYKRSYVCYVYLSDFKPLPGKLSEKERRSLVNDQLHKCRWFTRGWTLQELVAPKKLEFFDRDWNFVGGREDLEDTLFEITGIDGDVLRDSSGLASIPVGRRMSWAVGRKTTRIEDRAYSLLGIFNIHMPLLYGEGERAFFRLQQEIASQSNDLSLFAWQYETTDDVDPPMFSGVFSDSPDSFWPCSTIKKHGDYFSSTAEFAITNKGLRIDGGLLSVDKSSMAPQFLLDLDCVRAVEEDEEDEGSSNEAHCNLNLDWLDDDNRDDVVAKWVAIRLRKVGDTFVRHMPATMATARTRSEWALMRSIEGVGKSDPVYIQTYMRHDEVLRVRSLMDTGVVLVYNEYFSANMSNHWGLPDDPELSNGEDSERRLFTFPSNLVDNFLCVHVFQLGSASFAVISMLQWTGTKCELRVGAFKSESILPHRGERPDTPAKRQEELRAVKDMLLVSCSDGSGHLDQEMMPISAEGSGEELNANFRVKPLRRLEKNPLASVFTWKENYHHVEIIGGIERL
;
A
#
# COMPACT_ATOMS: atom_id res chain seq x y z
N MET A 1 -7.63 -17.64 32.36
CA MET A 1 -7.87 -16.20 32.63
C MET A 1 -7.98 -15.97 34.13
N TRP A 2 -7.43 -14.87 34.63
CA TRP A 2 -7.62 -14.41 36.02
C TRP A 2 -8.86 -13.51 36.13
N LEU A 3 -9.62 -13.65 37.21
CA LEU A 3 -10.81 -12.84 37.49
C LEU A 3 -10.79 -12.35 38.93
N ILE A 4 -11.35 -11.16 39.16
CA ILE A 4 -11.53 -10.59 40.50
C ILE A 4 -12.86 -11.11 41.03
N ASP A 5 -12.85 -11.74 42.21
CA ASP A 5 -14.07 -12.04 42.95
C ASP A 5 -14.64 -10.75 43.53
N VAL A 6 -15.87 -10.39 43.16
CA VAL A 6 -16.41 -9.06 43.48
C VAL A 6 -16.65 -8.86 44.97
N ASP A 7 -16.84 -9.92 45.76
CA ASP A 7 -17.14 -9.82 47.19
C ASP A 7 -15.87 -9.70 48.02
N THR A 8 -14.81 -10.42 47.62
CA THR A 8 -13.53 -10.44 48.34
C THR A 8 -12.47 -9.51 47.76
N LEU A 9 -12.67 -9.01 46.54
CA LEU A 9 -11.71 -8.24 45.73
C LEU A 9 -10.39 -8.99 45.45
N LYS A 10 -10.38 -10.32 45.66
CA LYS A 10 -9.20 -11.17 45.42
C LYS A 10 -9.16 -11.62 43.97
N LEU A 11 -7.95 -11.67 43.42
CA LEU A 11 -7.69 -12.23 42.11
C LEU A 11 -7.65 -13.77 42.18
N LEU A 12 -8.39 -14.45 41.31
CA LEU A 12 -8.53 -15.90 41.27
C LEU A 12 -8.28 -16.44 39.86
N PRO A 13 -7.58 -17.57 39.70
CA PRO A 13 -7.46 -18.22 38.40
C PRO A 13 -8.77 -18.95 38.08
N VAL A 14 -9.38 -18.64 36.93
CA VAL A 14 -10.63 -19.26 36.47
C VAL A 14 -10.39 -19.95 35.13
N PRO A 15 -10.21 -21.30 35.10
CA PRO A 15 -9.90 -22.05 33.88
C PRO A 15 -11.05 -22.02 32.86
N ASP A 16 -12.31 -22.10 33.34
CA ASP A 16 -13.53 -22.17 32.52
C ASP A 16 -14.30 -20.84 32.57
N ALA A 17 -13.63 -19.72 32.25
CA ALA A 17 -14.27 -18.41 32.32
C ALA A 17 -15.52 -18.29 31.40
N GLY A 18 -15.58 -19.03 30.29
CA GLY A 18 -16.75 -19.06 29.39
C GLY A 18 -18.03 -19.62 30.01
N LYS A 19 -17.95 -20.35 31.14
CA LYS A 19 -19.14 -20.82 31.90
C LYS A 19 -19.56 -19.86 33.01
N ASN A 20 -18.74 -18.85 33.29
CA ASN A 20 -18.96 -17.91 34.39
C ASN A 20 -19.39 -16.55 33.84
N ARG A 21 -20.37 -15.91 34.49
CA ARG A 21 -20.80 -14.56 34.14
C ARG A 21 -19.91 -13.55 34.88
N TYR A 22 -19.23 -12.69 34.13
CA TYR A 22 -18.38 -11.63 34.66
C TYR A 22 -18.66 -10.29 33.99
N ALA A 23 -18.40 -9.20 34.71
CA ALA A 23 -18.29 -7.87 34.13
C ALA A 23 -16.86 -7.65 33.63
N ILE A 24 -16.70 -6.83 32.60
CA ILE A 24 -15.39 -6.43 32.08
C ILE A 24 -15.29 -4.90 32.07
N LEU A 25 -14.14 -4.35 32.47
CA LEU A 25 -13.92 -2.90 32.44
C LEU A 25 -13.11 -2.50 31.20
N SER A 26 -13.68 -1.59 30.41
CA SER A 26 -12.97 -0.85 29.38
C SER A 26 -12.71 0.56 29.88
N HIS A 27 -11.45 1.00 29.84
CA HIS A 27 -11.06 2.31 30.33
C HIS A 27 -9.75 2.78 29.71
N THR A 28 -9.49 4.08 29.79
CA THR A 28 -8.19 4.62 29.43
C THR A 28 -7.26 4.61 30.66
N TRP A 29 -6.05 4.10 30.49
CA TRP A 29 -5.06 4.07 31.57
C TRP A 29 -4.60 5.47 31.95
N ASP A 30 -4.38 5.65 33.24
CA ASP A 30 -3.70 6.81 33.83
C ASP A 30 -2.25 6.45 34.19
N ALA A 31 -1.49 7.41 34.73
CA ALA A 31 -0.06 7.21 35.02
C ALA A 31 0.22 6.12 36.09
N THR A 32 -0.76 5.80 36.93
CA THR A 32 -0.59 4.95 38.11
C THR A 32 -1.70 3.90 38.22
N GLU A 33 -1.77 2.97 37.27
CA GLU A 33 -2.70 1.85 37.34
C GLU A 33 -2.28 0.77 38.36
N THR A 34 -3.27 0.09 38.95
CA THR A 34 -3.03 -1.05 39.83
C THR A 34 -2.69 -2.27 38.97
N SER A 35 -1.52 -2.84 39.18
CA SER A 35 -1.01 -3.98 38.40
C SER A 35 -1.46 -5.33 38.96
N PHE A 36 -1.15 -6.39 38.23
CA PHE A 36 -1.35 -7.78 38.67
C PHE A 36 -0.60 -8.08 39.98
N GLN A 37 0.59 -7.52 40.17
CA GLN A 37 1.40 -7.72 41.37
C GLN A 37 0.81 -6.95 42.56
N ASP A 38 0.35 -5.72 42.32
CA ASP A 38 -0.25 -4.91 43.38
C ASP A 38 -1.51 -5.55 43.95
N ILE A 39 -2.38 -6.11 43.10
CA ILE A 39 -3.67 -6.66 43.55
C ILE A 39 -3.54 -7.95 44.37
N GLN A 40 -2.36 -8.57 44.41
CA GLN A 40 -2.09 -9.71 45.30
C GLN A 40 -2.07 -9.28 46.77
N ASP A 41 -1.71 -8.02 47.04
CA ASP A 41 -1.78 -7.39 48.37
C ASP A 41 -2.87 -6.31 48.37
N ILE A 42 -4.04 -6.66 48.90
CA ILE A 42 -5.21 -5.78 48.89
C ILE A 42 -4.93 -4.46 49.63
N ASP A 43 -4.16 -4.49 50.72
CA ASP A 43 -3.89 -3.29 51.51
C ASP A 43 -2.99 -2.33 50.70
N GLN A 44 -2.01 -2.88 50.00
CA GLN A 44 -1.19 -2.10 49.07
C GLN A 44 -2.02 -1.56 47.90
N ALA A 45 -2.87 -2.40 47.29
CA ALA A 45 -3.71 -2.02 46.16
C ALA A 45 -4.66 -0.87 46.53
N GLN A 46 -5.34 -0.97 47.68
CA GLN A 46 -6.28 0.04 48.17
C GLN A 46 -5.65 1.41 48.39
N SER A 47 -4.33 1.47 48.66
CA SER A 47 -3.62 2.73 48.81
C SER A 47 -3.46 3.50 47.49
N LYS A 48 -3.63 2.84 46.34
CA LYS A 48 -3.46 3.45 45.01
C LYS A 48 -4.75 4.15 44.56
N PRO A 49 -4.67 5.37 44.01
CA PRO A 49 -5.85 6.06 43.46
C PRO A 49 -6.59 5.28 42.37
N SER A 50 -5.88 4.51 41.54
CA SER A 50 -6.47 3.68 40.48
C SER A 50 -7.34 2.54 41.01
N PHE A 51 -7.18 2.13 42.27
CA PHE A 51 -7.99 1.08 42.89
C PHE A 51 -9.48 1.44 42.92
N GLN A 52 -9.82 2.73 42.92
CA GLN A 52 -11.20 3.18 42.84
C GLN A 52 -11.92 2.61 41.61
N LYS A 53 -11.22 2.45 40.47
CA LYS A 53 -11.80 1.84 39.26
C LYS A 53 -12.17 0.38 39.49
N ILE A 54 -11.30 -0.36 40.19
CA ILE A 54 -11.52 -1.76 40.54
C ILE A 54 -12.71 -1.90 41.49
N ALA A 55 -12.70 -1.13 42.58
CA ALA A 55 -13.75 -1.16 43.59
C ALA A 55 -15.12 -0.82 42.98
N LYS A 56 -15.21 0.25 42.19
CA LYS A 56 -16.47 0.66 41.54
C LYS A 56 -16.96 -0.36 40.51
N THR A 57 -16.06 -0.94 39.72
CA THR A 57 -16.40 -2.03 38.79
C THR A 57 -17.01 -3.22 39.54
N CYS A 58 -16.39 -3.64 40.65
CA CYS A 58 -16.88 -4.73 41.47
C CYS A 58 -18.22 -4.40 42.14
N ASP A 59 -18.40 -3.18 42.65
CA ASP A 59 -19.65 -2.74 43.25
C ASP A 59 -20.82 -2.76 42.26
N ILE A 60 -20.61 -2.23 41.05
CA ILE A 60 -21.62 -2.24 39.99
C ILE A 60 -21.90 -3.67 39.54
N ALA A 61 -20.86 -4.51 39.36
CA ALA A 61 -21.01 -5.92 39.06
C ALA A 61 -21.83 -6.68 40.12
N ARG A 62 -21.56 -6.45 41.40
CA ARG A 62 -22.30 -7.02 42.53
C ARG A 62 -23.77 -6.62 42.51
N SER A 63 -24.07 -5.35 42.21
CA SER A 63 -25.46 -4.87 42.06
C SER A 63 -26.24 -5.61 40.96
N LYS A 64 -25.55 -6.09 39.92
CA LYS A 64 -26.09 -6.92 38.83
C LYS A 64 -26.00 -8.43 39.09
N LYS A 65 -25.67 -8.84 40.33
CA LYS A 65 -25.54 -10.25 40.75
C LYS A 65 -24.47 -11.02 39.97
N LEU A 66 -23.41 -10.35 39.54
CA LEU A 66 -22.24 -10.98 38.93
C LEU A 66 -21.23 -11.32 40.02
N LYS A 67 -20.62 -12.50 39.94
CA LYS A 67 -19.62 -12.95 40.92
C LYS A 67 -18.21 -12.44 40.61
N TYR A 68 -17.95 -12.14 39.34
CA TYR A 68 -16.61 -11.87 38.85
C TYR A 68 -16.54 -10.57 38.06
N ALA A 69 -15.38 -9.93 38.10
CA ALA A 69 -15.00 -8.82 37.24
C ALA A 69 -13.63 -9.07 36.59
N TRP A 70 -13.41 -8.51 35.41
CA TRP A 70 -12.13 -8.53 34.71
C TRP A 70 -11.68 -7.11 34.37
N ILE A 71 -10.39 -6.83 34.60
CA ILE A 71 -9.75 -5.54 34.34
C ILE A 71 -8.34 -5.82 33.83
N ASP A 72 -8.00 -5.37 32.62
CA ASP A 72 -6.75 -5.65 31.90
C ASP A 72 -5.48 -5.23 32.67
N THR A 73 -5.56 -4.20 33.50
CA THR A 73 -4.42 -3.70 34.28
C THR A 73 -3.95 -4.67 35.35
N CYS A 74 -4.88 -5.40 35.99
CA CYS A 74 -4.58 -6.27 37.12
C CYS A 74 -4.97 -7.75 36.94
N CYS A 75 -5.70 -8.10 35.86
CA CYS A 75 -6.06 -9.49 35.54
C CYS A 75 -5.13 -10.15 34.50
N ILE A 76 -4.10 -9.43 34.04
CA ILE A 76 -3.08 -9.96 33.12
C ILE A 76 -1.72 -9.80 33.79
N ASP A 77 -1.00 -10.91 33.99
CA ASP A 77 0.40 -10.83 34.39
C ASP A 77 1.29 -10.38 33.22
N LYS A 78 1.54 -9.08 33.16
CA LYS A 78 2.40 -8.46 32.13
C LYS A 78 3.89 -8.81 32.30
N THR A 79 4.29 -9.45 33.40
CA THR A 79 5.68 -9.90 33.61
C THR A 79 5.96 -11.25 32.95
N SER A 80 4.91 -12.03 32.67
CA SER A 80 4.98 -13.29 31.93
C SER A 80 4.70 -13.05 30.45
N SER A 81 5.72 -13.20 29.60
CA SER A 81 5.55 -13.02 28.15
C SER A 81 4.57 -14.02 27.53
N ALA A 82 4.53 -15.25 28.07
CA ALA A 82 3.58 -16.27 27.65
C ALA A 82 2.13 -15.88 28.00
N GLU A 83 1.89 -15.42 29.22
CA GLU A 83 0.55 -14.99 29.65
C GLU A 83 0.10 -13.72 28.92
N LEU A 84 1.00 -12.74 28.72
CA LEU A 84 0.71 -11.54 27.94
C LEU A 84 0.33 -11.87 26.50
N SER A 85 1.04 -12.82 25.87
CA SER A 85 0.75 -13.27 24.51
C SER A 85 -0.60 -13.98 24.42
N GLU A 86 -0.89 -14.88 25.36
CA GLU A 86 -2.20 -15.55 25.45
C GLU A 86 -3.32 -14.52 25.65
N ALA A 87 -3.12 -13.55 26.55
CA ALA A 87 -4.11 -12.55 26.89
C ALA A 87 -4.45 -11.64 25.72
N ILE A 88 -3.45 -11.13 25.00
CA ILE A 88 -3.68 -10.25 23.84
C ILE A 88 -4.40 -11.00 22.71
N ASN A 89 -4.01 -12.25 22.42
CA ASN A 89 -4.70 -13.06 21.41
C ASN A 89 -6.13 -13.46 21.84
N SER A 90 -6.41 -13.50 23.14
CA SER A 90 -7.73 -13.89 23.68
C SER A 90 -8.64 -12.71 24.04
N MET A 91 -8.12 -11.49 24.08
CA MET A 91 -8.79 -10.32 24.65
C MET A 91 -10.15 -10.05 24.00
N PHE A 92 -10.20 -10.10 22.67
CA PHE A 92 -11.46 -9.93 21.93
C PHE A 92 -12.54 -10.93 22.37
N GLU A 93 -12.17 -12.21 22.50
CA GLU A 93 -13.10 -13.25 22.93
C GLU A 93 -13.53 -13.05 24.39
N TRP A 94 -12.63 -12.57 25.25
CA TRP A 94 -12.97 -12.22 26.64
C TRP A 94 -13.95 -11.05 26.73
N TYR A 95 -13.80 -10.03 25.89
CA TYR A 95 -14.78 -8.95 25.77
C TYR A 95 -16.11 -9.46 25.21
N LYS A 96 -16.08 -10.27 24.14
CA LYS A 96 -17.27 -10.86 23.51
C LYS A 96 -18.08 -11.76 24.44
N ARG A 97 -17.41 -12.53 25.30
CA ARG A 97 -18.05 -13.44 26.27
C ARG A 97 -18.46 -12.78 27.59
N SER A 98 -18.02 -11.55 27.84
CA SER A 98 -18.40 -10.83 29.05
C SER A 98 -19.94 -10.68 29.12
N TYR A 99 -20.47 -10.67 30.34
CA TYR A 99 -21.91 -10.42 30.52
C TYR A 99 -22.27 -8.95 30.24
N VAL A 100 -21.36 -8.05 30.60
CA VAL A 100 -21.47 -6.61 30.37
C VAL A 100 -20.07 -6.00 30.38
N CYS A 101 -19.84 -5.07 29.46
CA CYS A 101 -18.68 -4.20 29.46
C CYS A 101 -19.06 -2.84 30.05
N TYR A 102 -18.38 -2.43 31.11
CA TYR A 102 -18.48 -1.08 31.65
C TYR A 102 -17.42 -0.21 30.99
N VAL A 103 -17.84 0.87 30.35
CA VAL A 103 -16.94 1.87 29.77
C VAL A 103 -16.82 3.03 30.74
N TYR A 104 -15.65 3.20 31.34
CA TYR A 104 -15.38 4.31 32.23
C TYR A 104 -14.68 5.46 31.48
N LEU A 105 -15.36 6.60 31.40
CA LEU A 105 -14.88 7.80 30.70
C LEU A 105 -14.37 8.83 31.70
N SER A 106 -13.05 8.84 31.95
CA SER A 106 -12.44 9.72 32.96
C SER A 106 -12.53 11.21 32.63
N ASP A 107 -12.73 11.57 31.37
CA ASP A 107 -12.86 12.94 30.85
C ASP A 107 -14.30 13.37 30.55
N PHE A 108 -15.28 12.47 30.68
CA PHE A 108 -16.70 12.81 30.59
C PHE A 108 -17.19 13.41 31.91
N LYS A 109 -17.72 14.63 31.88
CA LYS A 109 -18.20 15.32 33.09
C LYS A 109 -19.63 14.91 33.42
N PRO A 110 -19.99 14.82 34.71
CA PRO A 110 -21.35 14.55 35.12
C PRO A 110 -22.34 15.56 34.55
N LEU A 111 -23.48 15.04 34.09
CA LEU A 111 -24.54 15.86 33.52
C LEU A 111 -25.29 16.61 34.64
N PRO A 112 -25.65 17.89 34.44
CA PRO A 112 -26.54 18.60 35.34
C PRO A 112 -27.89 17.88 35.54
N GLY A 113 -28.40 17.86 36.77
CA GLY A 113 -29.61 17.09 37.12
C GLY A 113 -30.96 17.64 36.62
N LYS A 114 -31.00 18.84 36.03
CA LYS A 114 -32.20 19.44 35.42
C LYS A 114 -31.92 19.81 33.97
N LEU A 115 -32.03 18.83 33.08
CA LEU A 115 -31.95 19.02 31.63
C LEU A 115 -33.21 18.44 30.98
N SER A 116 -33.70 19.08 29.92
CA SER A 116 -34.62 18.42 29.01
C SER A 116 -33.92 17.28 28.26
N GLU A 117 -34.68 16.31 27.74
CA GLU A 117 -34.10 15.21 26.95
C GLU A 117 -33.31 15.68 25.73
N LYS A 118 -33.73 16.79 25.10
CA LYS A 118 -33.01 17.37 23.97
C LYS A 118 -31.65 17.93 24.40
N GLU A 119 -31.61 18.68 25.49
CA GLU A 119 -30.36 19.23 26.04
C GLU A 119 -29.43 18.11 26.53
N ARG A 120 -30.00 17.08 27.17
CA ARG A 120 -29.24 15.90 27.61
C ARG A 120 -28.56 15.21 26.43
N ARG A 121 -29.30 14.90 25.37
CA ARG A 121 -28.74 14.25 24.16
C ARG A 121 -27.65 15.09 23.51
N SER A 122 -27.89 16.39 23.33
CA SER A 122 -26.89 17.30 22.76
C SER A 122 -25.61 17.33 23.59
N LEU A 123 -25.72 17.47 24.91
CA LEU A 123 -24.56 17.56 25.79
C LEU A 123 -23.80 16.23 25.90
N VAL A 124 -24.50 15.09 25.84
CA VAL A 124 -23.88 13.77 25.76
C VAL A 124 -23.10 13.64 24.46
N ASN A 125 -23.69 14.02 23.33
CA ASN A 125 -23.03 13.99 22.02
C ASN A 125 -21.72 14.80 22.07
N ASP A 126 -21.81 16.08 22.46
CA ASP A 126 -20.68 17.01 22.49
C ASP A 126 -19.53 16.55 23.39
N GLN A 127 -19.84 15.87 24.50
CA GLN A 127 -18.83 15.35 25.42
C GLN A 127 -18.22 14.03 24.95
N LEU A 128 -19.02 13.10 24.41
CA LEU A 128 -18.51 11.82 23.90
C LEU A 128 -17.49 12.03 22.77
N HIS A 129 -17.74 12.97 21.84
CA HIS A 129 -16.78 13.31 20.78
C HIS A 129 -15.40 13.74 21.30
N LYS A 130 -15.32 14.24 22.54
CA LYS A 130 -14.08 14.74 23.16
C LYS A 130 -13.40 13.69 24.04
N CYS A 131 -14.04 12.54 24.27
CA CYS A 131 -13.49 11.51 25.14
C CYS A 131 -12.29 10.83 24.49
N ARG A 132 -11.17 10.82 25.20
CA ARG A 132 -9.92 10.13 24.86
C ARG A 132 -10.15 8.64 24.60
N TRP A 133 -11.18 8.05 25.19
CA TRP A 133 -11.50 6.64 24.99
C TRP A 133 -11.67 6.27 23.51
N PHE A 134 -12.28 7.12 22.69
CA PHE A 134 -12.47 6.86 21.26
C PHE A 134 -11.19 7.00 20.43
N THR A 135 -10.15 7.64 20.97
CA THR A 135 -8.87 7.83 20.27
C THR A 135 -7.83 6.78 20.64
N ARG A 136 -8.13 5.81 21.51
CA ARG A 136 -7.19 4.73 21.87
C ARG A 136 -7.35 3.53 20.94
N GLY A 137 -6.24 2.89 20.58
CA GLY A 137 -6.27 1.70 19.70
C GLY A 137 -7.02 0.52 20.31
N TRP A 138 -6.64 0.10 21.52
CA TRP A 138 -7.22 -1.06 22.20
C TRP A 138 -8.74 -0.96 22.42
N THR A 139 -9.26 0.24 22.68
CA THR A 139 -10.70 0.43 22.95
C THR A 139 -11.59 0.13 21.75
N LEU A 140 -11.04 0.00 20.53
CA LEU A 140 -11.81 -0.41 19.35
C LEU A 140 -12.40 -1.81 19.50
N GLN A 141 -11.59 -2.79 19.89
CA GLN A 141 -12.12 -4.13 20.14
C GLN A 141 -13.01 -4.19 21.38
N GLU A 142 -12.76 -3.33 22.37
CA GLU A 142 -13.59 -3.23 23.58
C GLU A 142 -14.97 -2.62 23.28
N LEU A 143 -15.06 -1.79 22.24
CA LEU A 143 -16.30 -1.25 21.68
C LEU A 143 -17.08 -2.31 20.91
N VAL A 144 -16.40 -3.02 20.01
CA VAL A 144 -17.01 -3.91 19.00
C VAL A 144 -17.34 -5.28 19.58
N ALA A 145 -16.46 -5.87 20.38
CA ALA A 145 -16.57 -7.27 20.78
C ALA A 145 -17.78 -7.58 21.70
N PRO A 146 -18.03 -6.82 22.79
CA PRO A 146 -19.06 -7.20 23.77
C PRO A 146 -20.48 -7.07 23.21
N LYS A 147 -21.40 -7.91 23.71
CA LYS A 147 -22.83 -7.79 23.36
C LYS A 147 -23.55 -6.67 24.11
N LYS A 148 -23.04 -6.27 25.27
CA LYS A 148 -23.64 -5.23 26.10
C LYS A 148 -22.57 -4.25 26.58
N LEU A 149 -22.78 -2.96 26.30
CA LEU A 149 -21.95 -1.86 26.75
C LEU A 149 -22.77 -0.90 27.61
N GLU A 150 -22.22 -0.46 28.72
CA GLU A 150 -22.80 0.57 29.59
C GLU A 150 -21.74 1.64 29.88
N PHE A 151 -22.04 2.89 29.51
CA PHE A 151 -21.11 4.02 29.65
C PHE A 151 -21.30 4.74 30.99
N PHE A 152 -20.19 5.08 31.62
CA PHE A 152 -20.14 5.78 32.90
C PHE A 152 -19.24 7.02 32.80
N ASP A 153 -19.65 8.10 33.46
CA ASP A 153 -18.85 9.31 33.58
C ASP A 153 -17.72 9.15 34.61
N ARG A 154 -16.92 10.21 34.82
CA ARG A 154 -15.81 10.22 35.79
C ARG A 154 -16.22 9.98 37.25
N ASP A 155 -17.48 10.21 37.59
CA ASP A 155 -18.02 10.02 38.94
C ASP A 155 -18.80 8.69 39.06
N TRP A 156 -18.74 7.85 38.02
CA TRP A 156 -19.45 6.56 37.91
C TRP A 156 -20.97 6.70 37.83
N ASN A 157 -21.49 7.82 37.35
CA ASN A 157 -22.91 7.93 37.00
C ASN A 157 -23.16 7.31 35.63
N PHE A 158 -24.28 6.61 35.48
CA PHE A 158 -24.68 5.99 34.23
C PHE A 158 -25.04 7.05 33.19
N VAL A 159 -24.37 7.01 32.03
CA VAL A 159 -24.57 7.93 30.91
C VAL A 159 -25.61 7.38 29.94
N GLY A 160 -25.48 6.11 29.57
CA GLY A 160 -26.33 5.40 28.61
C GLY A 160 -25.80 4.02 28.27
N GLY A 161 -26.66 3.16 27.73
CA GLY A 161 -26.27 1.93 27.06
C GLY A 161 -25.78 2.20 25.65
N ARG A 162 -25.26 1.18 24.97
CA ARG A 162 -24.90 1.28 23.55
C ARG A 162 -26.11 1.66 22.69
N GLU A 163 -27.26 1.06 22.96
CA GLU A 163 -28.50 1.26 22.22
C GLU A 163 -29.02 2.71 22.36
N ASP A 164 -28.77 3.33 23.52
CA ASP A 164 -29.15 4.73 23.77
C ASP A 164 -28.24 5.73 23.02
N LEU A 165 -27.06 5.28 22.58
CA LEU A 165 -25.97 6.11 22.06
C LEU A 165 -25.59 5.73 20.62
N GLU A 166 -26.39 4.90 19.94
CA GLU A 166 -26.06 4.30 18.64
C GLU A 166 -25.69 5.35 17.59
N ASP A 167 -26.51 6.39 17.43
CA ASP A 167 -26.26 7.49 16.47
C ASP A 167 -24.93 8.20 16.77
N THR A 168 -24.69 8.59 18.03
CA THR A 168 -23.44 9.23 18.45
C THR A 168 -22.23 8.32 18.24
N LEU A 169 -22.36 7.02 18.52
CA LEU A 169 -21.28 6.06 18.32
C LEU A 169 -20.96 5.90 16.83
N PHE A 170 -21.97 5.87 15.97
CA PHE A 170 -21.79 5.87 14.52
C PHE A 170 -21.07 7.15 14.07
N GLU A 171 -21.51 8.34 14.52
CA GLU A 171 -20.88 9.62 14.19
C GLU A 171 -19.40 9.69 14.59
N ILE A 172 -19.04 9.15 15.76
CA ILE A 172 -17.66 9.17 16.25
C ILE A 172 -16.77 8.12 15.54
N THR A 173 -17.31 6.94 15.26
CA THR A 173 -16.48 5.76 14.91
C THR A 173 -16.63 5.29 13.46
N GLY A 174 -17.70 5.69 12.78
CA GLY A 174 -18.06 5.19 11.46
C GLY A 174 -18.42 3.69 11.44
N ILE A 175 -18.75 3.10 12.60
CA ILE A 175 -19.13 1.69 12.72
C ILE A 175 -20.65 1.59 12.70
N ASP A 176 -21.18 0.85 11.72
CA ASP A 176 -22.61 0.61 11.57
C ASP A 176 -23.22 0.02 12.85
N GLY A 177 -24.41 0.49 13.22
CA GLY A 177 -25.11 0.08 14.45
C GLY A 177 -25.32 -1.43 14.55
N ASP A 178 -25.57 -2.12 13.44
CA ASP A 178 -25.67 -3.59 13.38
C ASP A 178 -24.42 -4.30 13.89
N VAL A 179 -23.25 -3.77 13.55
CA VAL A 179 -21.95 -4.31 13.96
C VAL A 179 -21.72 -4.07 15.45
N LEU A 180 -22.10 -2.89 15.93
CA LEU A 180 -22.03 -2.57 17.35
C LEU A 180 -22.98 -3.46 18.16
N ARG A 181 -24.16 -3.81 17.63
CA ARG A 181 -25.12 -4.70 18.29
C ARG A 181 -24.65 -6.16 18.32
N ASP A 182 -24.09 -6.66 17.21
CA ASP A 182 -23.56 -8.01 17.12
C ASP A 182 -22.30 -8.11 16.25
N SER A 183 -21.18 -8.48 16.89
CA SER A 183 -19.90 -8.72 16.23
C SER A 183 -19.81 -10.06 15.49
N SER A 184 -20.87 -10.87 15.46
CA SER A 184 -20.90 -12.15 14.72
C SER A 184 -20.72 -11.97 13.21
N GLY A 185 -21.18 -10.84 12.66
CA GLY A 185 -21.09 -10.48 11.24
C GLY A 185 -19.76 -9.87 10.80
N LEU A 186 -18.75 -9.75 11.67
CA LEU A 186 -17.49 -9.08 11.31
C LEU A 186 -16.80 -9.66 10.07
N ALA A 187 -16.89 -10.98 9.86
CA ALA A 187 -16.27 -11.65 8.73
C ALA A 187 -16.91 -11.31 7.38
N SER A 188 -18.17 -10.84 7.34
CA SER A 188 -18.82 -10.39 6.09
C SER A 188 -18.50 -8.95 5.74
N ILE A 189 -17.89 -8.19 6.65
CA ILE A 189 -17.55 -6.78 6.43
C ILE A 189 -16.20 -6.71 5.71
N PRO A 190 -16.09 -5.88 4.65
CA PRO A 190 -14.84 -5.69 3.93
C PRO A 190 -13.67 -5.40 4.85
N VAL A 191 -12.53 -6.04 4.61
CA VAL A 191 -11.28 -5.84 5.35
C VAL A 191 -10.91 -4.36 5.38
N GLY A 192 -11.00 -3.66 4.25
CA GLY A 192 -10.72 -2.22 4.17
C GLY A 192 -11.62 -1.38 5.08
N ARG A 193 -12.92 -1.70 5.16
CA ARG A 193 -13.87 -1.01 6.06
C ARG A 193 -13.55 -1.31 7.53
N ARG A 194 -13.20 -2.55 7.87
CA ARG A 194 -12.77 -2.88 9.24
C ARG A 194 -11.49 -2.14 9.63
N MET A 195 -10.55 -1.99 8.70
CA MET A 195 -9.33 -1.20 8.91
C MET A 195 -9.64 0.28 9.15
N SER A 196 -10.65 0.85 8.46
CA SER A 196 -10.98 2.27 8.60
C SER A 196 -11.46 2.64 10.01
N TRP A 197 -12.00 1.69 10.79
CA TRP A 197 -12.40 1.94 12.19
C TRP A 197 -11.22 2.25 13.12
N ALA A 198 -10.00 1.95 12.67
CA ALA A 198 -8.76 2.22 13.39
C ALA A 198 -8.15 3.58 13.06
N VAL A 199 -8.70 4.31 12.07
CA VAL A 199 -8.23 5.62 11.64
C VAL A 199 -8.31 6.62 12.81
N GLY A 200 -7.25 7.40 12.98
CA GLY A 200 -7.14 8.41 14.04
C GLY A 200 -6.82 7.84 15.42
N ARG A 201 -6.90 6.52 15.62
CA ARG A 201 -6.61 5.89 16.92
C ARG A 201 -5.10 5.83 17.18
N LYS A 202 -4.73 6.05 18.43
CA LYS A 202 -3.35 6.15 18.91
C LYS A 202 -3.04 5.05 19.94
N THR A 203 -1.83 4.55 19.87
CA THR A 203 -1.29 3.54 20.79
C THR A 203 -0.01 4.04 21.44
N THR A 204 0.35 3.47 22.59
CA THR A 204 1.59 3.84 23.29
C THR A 204 2.79 3.15 22.67
N ARG A 205 2.66 1.86 22.33
CA ARG A 205 3.64 1.13 21.53
C ARG A 205 3.18 1.12 20.08
N ILE A 206 4.11 1.25 19.15
CA ILE A 206 3.79 1.31 17.73
C ILE A 206 3.23 -0.02 17.22
N GLU A 207 3.68 -1.15 17.77
CA GLU A 207 3.22 -2.48 17.41
C GLU A 207 1.76 -2.73 17.81
N ASP A 208 1.29 -2.07 18.87
CA ASP A 208 -0.11 -2.18 19.32
C ASP A 208 -1.09 -1.63 18.27
N ARG A 209 -0.64 -0.83 17.29
CA ARG A 209 -1.48 -0.44 16.14
C ARG A 209 -1.95 -1.66 15.35
N ALA A 210 -1.13 -2.71 15.32
CA ALA A 210 -1.49 -4.00 14.74
C ALA A 210 -2.16 -4.91 15.77
N TYR A 211 -1.57 -5.05 16.96
CA TYR A 211 -2.05 -6.04 17.93
C TYR A 211 -3.45 -5.75 18.48
N SER A 212 -3.85 -4.48 18.55
CA SER A 212 -5.22 -4.10 18.94
C SER A 212 -6.29 -4.48 17.91
N LEU A 213 -5.89 -4.89 16.70
CA LEU A 213 -6.79 -5.26 15.61
C LEU A 213 -6.94 -6.78 15.45
N LEU A 214 -6.14 -7.60 16.14
CA LEU A 214 -6.14 -9.06 15.99
C LEU A 214 -7.54 -9.67 16.10
N GLY A 215 -8.29 -9.26 17.12
CA GLY A 215 -9.65 -9.72 17.35
C GLY A 215 -10.66 -9.32 16.27
N ILE A 216 -10.53 -8.10 15.73
CA ILE A 216 -11.40 -7.57 14.66
C ILE A 216 -11.24 -8.40 13.38
N PHE A 217 -10.03 -8.88 13.12
CA PHE A 217 -9.69 -9.71 11.96
C PHE A 217 -9.67 -11.22 12.24
N ASN A 218 -9.91 -11.64 13.48
CA ASN A 218 -9.79 -13.03 13.93
C ASN A 218 -8.40 -13.65 13.62
N ILE A 219 -7.34 -12.85 13.75
CA ILE A 219 -5.95 -13.25 13.51
C ILE A 219 -5.28 -13.63 14.83
N HIS A 220 -4.50 -14.70 14.79
CA HIS A 220 -3.59 -15.07 15.87
C HIS A 220 -2.16 -15.01 15.34
N MET A 221 -1.29 -14.25 15.99
CA MET A 221 0.11 -14.14 15.57
C MET A 221 1.04 -13.83 16.76
N PRO A 222 2.33 -14.21 16.70
CA PRO A 222 3.29 -13.91 17.75
C PRO A 222 3.49 -12.40 17.95
N LEU A 223 3.51 -11.98 19.22
CA LEU A 223 3.78 -10.60 19.62
C LEU A 223 5.29 -10.37 19.77
N LEU A 224 5.85 -9.53 18.92
CA LEU A 224 7.27 -9.20 18.86
C LEU A 224 7.47 -7.71 19.11
N TYR A 225 7.35 -7.28 20.37
CA TYR A 225 7.65 -5.90 20.74
C TYR A 225 9.12 -5.55 20.44
N GLY A 226 9.34 -4.46 19.70
CA GLY A 226 10.63 -4.06 19.13
C GLY A 226 10.69 -4.21 17.61
N GLU A 227 9.69 -4.80 16.95
CA GLU A 227 9.64 -4.91 15.49
C GLU A 227 9.15 -3.64 14.79
N GLY A 228 8.64 -2.66 15.54
CA GLY A 228 8.22 -1.37 15.01
C GLY A 228 7.02 -1.47 14.07
N GLU A 229 7.08 -0.74 12.96
CA GLU A 229 6.02 -0.71 11.92
C GLU A 229 5.80 -2.07 11.24
N ARG A 230 6.78 -2.99 11.33
CA ARG A 230 6.66 -4.34 10.77
C ARG A 230 5.51 -5.15 11.37
N ALA A 231 5.06 -4.81 12.58
CA ALA A 231 3.90 -5.45 13.19
C ALA A 231 2.63 -5.28 12.33
N PHE A 232 2.40 -4.08 11.79
CA PHE A 232 1.23 -3.80 10.95
C PHE A 232 1.36 -4.43 9.56
N PHE A 233 2.57 -4.49 9.02
CA PHE A 233 2.86 -5.24 7.80
C PHE A 233 2.53 -6.74 7.97
N ARG A 234 3.00 -7.35 9.07
CA ARG A 234 2.70 -8.76 9.37
C ARG A 234 1.21 -9.01 9.56
N LEU A 235 0.49 -8.11 10.23
CA LEU A 235 -0.98 -8.20 10.32
C LEU A 235 -1.62 -8.29 8.93
N GLN A 236 -1.24 -7.42 8.00
CA GLN A 236 -1.77 -7.48 6.63
C GLN A 236 -1.38 -8.77 5.91
N GLN A 237 -0.18 -9.32 6.13
CA GLN A 237 0.20 -10.63 5.60
C GLN A 237 -0.67 -11.77 6.15
N GLU A 238 -0.96 -11.76 7.46
CA GLU A 238 -1.83 -12.76 8.09
C GLU A 238 -3.29 -12.63 7.64
N ILE A 239 -3.78 -11.40 7.41
CA ILE A 239 -5.10 -11.18 6.82
C ILE A 239 -5.12 -11.70 5.38
N ALA A 240 -4.09 -11.38 4.59
CA ALA A 240 -3.98 -11.80 3.20
C ALA A 240 -3.83 -13.32 3.04
N SER A 241 -3.30 -14.03 4.04
CA SER A 241 -3.18 -15.50 4.00
C SER A 241 -4.48 -16.22 4.35
N GLN A 242 -5.46 -15.52 4.94
CA GLN A 242 -6.72 -16.08 5.43
C GLN A 242 -7.96 -15.49 4.75
N SER A 243 -7.79 -14.54 3.83
CA SER A 243 -8.87 -13.82 3.16
C SER A 243 -8.54 -13.50 1.71
N ASN A 244 -9.52 -13.65 0.82
CA ASN A 244 -9.47 -13.20 -0.58
C ASN A 244 -10.12 -11.82 -0.78
N ASP A 245 -10.24 -11.03 0.29
CA ASP A 245 -10.85 -9.72 0.24
C ASP A 245 -9.86 -8.66 -0.26
N LEU A 246 -10.00 -8.29 -1.54
CA LEU A 246 -9.18 -7.29 -2.21
C LEU A 246 -9.35 -5.86 -1.64
N SER A 247 -10.37 -5.59 -0.83
CA SER A 247 -10.51 -4.28 -0.14
C SER A 247 -9.36 -4.00 0.84
N LEU A 248 -8.56 -5.03 1.21
CA LEU A 248 -7.29 -4.86 1.93
C LEU A 248 -6.33 -3.89 1.21
N PHE A 249 -6.43 -3.75 -0.12
CA PHE A 249 -5.56 -2.91 -0.92
C PHE A 249 -6.14 -1.53 -1.25
N ALA A 250 -7.35 -1.21 -0.76
CA ALA A 250 -8.10 0.01 -1.05
C ALA A 250 -7.67 1.25 -0.22
N TRP A 251 -6.57 1.17 0.51
CA TRP A 251 -6.02 2.30 1.27
C TRP A 251 -5.48 3.40 0.35
N GLN A 252 -5.32 4.64 0.83
CA GLN A 252 -4.68 5.76 0.13
C GLN A 252 -3.69 6.50 1.04
N TYR A 253 -2.61 7.05 0.48
CA TYR A 253 -1.81 8.02 1.22
C TYR A 253 -2.58 9.33 1.38
N GLU A 254 -2.54 9.89 2.58
CA GLU A 254 -3.03 11.23 2.84
C GLU A 254 -2.07 12.25 2.19
N THR A 255 -2.62 13.17 1.40
CA THR A 255 -1.90 14.30 0.82
C THR A 255 -1.88 15.43 1.83
N THR A 256 -0.72 15.78 2.36
CA THR A 256 -0.55 16.98 3.20
C THR A 256 0.21 18.05 2.41
N ASP A 257 -0.01 19.33 2.72
CA ASP A 257 0.60 20.46 2.01
C ASP A 257 2.15 20.45 2.09
N ASP A 258 2.73 19.73 3.05
CA ASP A 258 4.16 19.75 3.36
C ASP A 258 4.98 18.62 2.70
N VAL A 259 4.34 17.50 2.29
CA VAL A 259 5.05 16.32 1.75
C VAL A 259 4.24 15.66 0.64
N ASP A 260 4.80 15.66 -0.57
CA ASP A 260 4.23 14.91 -1.68
C ASP A 260 4.27 13.40 -1.38
N PRO A 261 3.14 12.68 -1.56
CA PRO A 261 3.10 11.24 -1.36
C PRO A 261 4.05 10.53 -2.35
N PRO A 262 4.60 9.36 -1.97
CA PRO A 262 5.51 8.64 -2.85
C PRO A 262 4.78 8.19 -4.12
N MET A 263 5.41 8.37 -5.28
CA MET A 263 4.84 7.95 -6.57
C MET A 263 4.64 6.42 -6.67
N PHE A 264 5.48 5.65 -5.96
CA PHE A 264 5.38 4.19 -5.86
C PHE A 264 5.34 3.73 -4.42
N SER A 265 4.67 2.60 -4.22
CA SER A 265 4.68 1.88 -2.95
C SER A 265 4.56 0.37 -3.18
N GLY A 266 4.73 -0.38 -2.09
CA GLY A 266 4.20 -1.75 -2.03
C GLY A 266 2.67 -1.76 -2.07
N VAL A 267 2.09 -2.96 -2.15
CA VAL A 267 0.64 -3.14 -2.12
C VAL A 267 0.05 -3.03 -0.70
N PHE A 268 0.84 -3.29 0.34
CA PHE A 268 0.43 -3.11 1.73
C PHE A 268 0.67 -1.69 2.22
N SER A 269 -0.18 -1.23 3.14
CA SER A 269 -0.08 0.08 3.76
C SER A 269 0.92 0.08 4.92
N ASP A 270 1.54 1.22 5.19
CA ASP A 270 2.38 1.42 6.40
C ASP A 270 1.54 1.66 7.67
N SER A 271 0.26 2.02 7.50
CA SER A 271 -0.58 2.54 8.58
C SER A 271 -2.08 2.22 8.38
N PRO A 272 -2.83 1.94 9.47
CA PRO A 272 -4.29 1.87 9.41
C PRO A 272 -4.93 3.23 9.04
N ASP A 273 -4.27 4.36 9.33
CA ASP A 273 -4.79 5.70 9.01
C ASP A 273 -5.00 5.89 7.49
N SER A 274 -4.22 5.19 6.65
CA SER A 274 -4.36 5.19 5.20
C SER A 274 -5.68 4.56 4.72
N PHE A 275 -6.43 3.88 5.59
CA PHE A 275 -7.74 3.30 5.27
C PHE A 275 -8.90 4.26 5.50
N TRP A 276 -8.65 5.56 5.78
CA TRP A 276 -9.69 6.59 5.85
C TRP A 276 -10.70 6.59 4.67
N PRO A 277 -10.33 6.28 3.41
CA PRO A 277 -11.29 6.28 2.31
C PRO A 277 -12.20 5.04 2.29
N CYS A 278 -11.95 4.05 3.17
CA CYS A 278 -12.62 2.75 3.14
C CYS A 278 -13.90 2.68 3.99
N SER A 279 -14.26 3.75 4.71
CA SER A 279 -15.41 3.78 5.62
C SER A 279 -16.73 3.37 4.96
N THR A 280 -16.90 3.68 3.68
CA THR A 280 -18.13 3.39 2.92
C THR A 280 -17.99 2.21 1.95
N ILE A 281 -16.85 1.51 1.92
CA ILE A 281 -16.62 0.39 0.96
C ILE A 281 -17.56 -0.77 1.27
N LYS A 282 -18.27 -1.27 0.25
CA LYS A 282 -19.10 -2.48 0.33
C LYS A 282 -18.52 -3.54 -0.61
N LYS A 283 -18.61 -4.81 -0.20
CA LYS A 283 -18.27 -5.94 -1.07
C LYS A 283 -19.36 -6.10 -2.13
N HIS A 284 -18.97 -6.39 -3.36
CA HIS A 284 -19.91 -6.77 -4.41
C HIS A 284 -20.33 -8.25 -4.25
N GLY A 285 -21.63 -8.58 -4.39
CA GLY A 285 -22.15 -9.96 -4.35
C GLY A 285 -21.67 -10.78 -5.55
N ASP A 286 -21.40 -12.08 -5.50
CA ASP A 286 -22.01 -13.21 -4.81
C ASP A 286 -20.94 -13.96 -3.99
N TYR A 287 -21.28 -14.62 -2.88
CA TYR A 287 -20.30 -15.31 -2.01
C TYR A 287 -19.52 -16.40 -2.78
N PHE A 288 -20.11 -16.88 -3.88
CA PHE A 288 -19.58 -17.90 -4.78
C PHE A 288 -18.88 -17.34 -6.03
N SER A 289 -18.88 -16.02 -6.26
CA SER A 289 -18.29 -15.39 -7.44
C SER A 289 -16.95 -14.69 -7.19
N SER A 290 -16.32 -14.90 -6.03
CA SER A 290 -14.98 -14.36 -5.75
C SER A 290 -13.94 -15.11 -6.60
N THR A 291 -13.52 -14.51 -7.71
CA THR A 291 -12.64 -15.15 -8.70
C THR A 291 -11.15 -14.91 -8.46
N ALA A 292 -10.76 -13.95 -7.62
CA ALA A 292 -9.36 -13.61 -7.41
C ALA A 292 -8.81 -14.31 -6.16
N GLU A 293 -8.21 -15.48 -6.35
CA GLU A 293 -7.28 -16.03 -5.35
C GLU A 293 -6.02 -15.16 -5.35
N PHE A 294 -5.55 -14.81 -4.15
CA PHE A 294 -4.22 -14.23 -4.00
C PHE A 294 -3.45 -14.88 -2.86
N ALA A 295 -2.13 -14.92 -3.01
CA ALA A 295 -1.24 -15.56 -2.05
C ALA A 295 0.06 -14.77 -1.88
N ILE A 296 0.58 -14.74 -0.66
CA ILE A 296 1.89 -14.16 -0.38
C ILE A 296 2.98 -15.16 -0.75
N THR A 297 3.91 -14.73 -1.60
CA THR A 297 5.06 -15.51 -2.05
C THR A 297 6.36 -14.77 -1.77
N ASN A 298 7.50 -15.43 -1.98
CA ASN A 298 8.81 -14.78 -1.92
C ASN A 298 9.05 -13.75 -3.04
N LYS A 299 8.20 -13.70 -4.09
CA LYS A 299 8.21 -12.67 -5.13
C LYS A 299 7.26 -11.49 -4.83
N GLY A 300 6.49 -11.57 -3.75
CA GLY A 300 5.42 -10.64 -3.41
C GLY A 300 4.04 -11.28 -3.45
N LEU A 301 2.99 -10.47 -3.55
CA LEU A 301 1.60 -10.89 -3.64
C LEU A 301 1.32 -11.44 -5.05
N ARG A 302 1.03 -12.74 -5.14
CA ARG A 302 0.58 -13.38 -6.37
C ARG A 302 -0.94 -13.22 -6.49
N ILE A 303 -1.44 -12.73 -7.62
CA ILE A 303 -2.87 -12.66 -7.94
C ILE A 303 -3.13 -13.36 -9.27
N ASP A 304 -4.15 -14.24 -9.30
CA ASP A 304 -4.53 -14.98 -10.49
C ASP A 304 -5.60 -14.21 -11.29
N GLY A 305 -5.18 -13.56 -12.39
CA GLY A 305 -6.06 -12.79 -13.27
C GLY A 305 -6.58 -11.48 -12.66
N GLY A 306 -7.17 -10.62 -13.49
CA GLY A 306 -7.85 -9.39 -13.01
C GLY A 306 -7.13 -8.07 -13.28
N LEU A 307 -5.96 -8.08 -13.94
CA LEU A 307 -5.38 -6.83 -14.43
C LEU A 307 -6.01 -6.38 -15.75
N LEU A 308 -6.40 -5.12 -15.77
CA LEU A 308 -6.88 -4.42 -16.95
C LEU A 308 -5.77 -3.49 -17.42
N SER A 309 -5.32 -3.65 -18.67
CA SER A 309 -4.38 -2.71 -19.27
C SER A 309 -5.11 -1.44 -19.68
N VAL A 310 -4.56 -0.29 -19.28
CA VAL A 310 -5.10 1.04 -19.56
C VAL A 310 -3.99 1.85 -20.24
N ASP A 311 -3.77 1.65 -21.54
CA ASP A 311 -3.25 2.70 -22.45
C ASP A 311 -3.17 2.29 -23.93
N LYS A 312 -3.31 3.29 -24.82
CA LYS A 312 -2.91 3.27 -26.24
C LYS A 312 -2.00 4.46 -26.62
N SER A 313 -1.69 5.36 -25.68
CA SER A 313 -1.07 6.67 -25.95
C SER A 313 0.20 6.96 -25.15
N SER A 314 0.42 6.31 -24.00
CA SER A 314 1.67 6.47 -23.24
C SER A 314 2.67 5.36 -23.54
N MET A 315 3.96 5.71 -23.56
CA MET A 315 5.05 4.79 -23.86
C MET A 315 5.20 3.65 -22.83
N ALA A 316 4.54 3.71 -21.66
CA ALA A 316 4.60 2.67 -20.63
C ALA A 316 3.18 2.23 -20.21
N PRO A 317 2.79 0.96 -20.41
CA PRO A 317 1.44 0.50 -20.11
C PRO A 317 1.11 0.60 -18.62
N GLN A 318 -0.03 1.20 -18.31
CA GLN A 318 -0.60 1.20 -16.96
C GLN A 318 -1.56 0.02 -16.79
N PHE A 319 -1.67 -0.49 -15.56
CA PHE A 319 -2.55 -1.61 -15.24
C PHE A 319 -3.46 -1.24 -14.08
N LEU A 320 -4.70 -1.67 -14.13
CA LEU A 320 -5.66 -1.55 -13.03
C LEU A 320 -5.97 -2.93 -12.46
N LEU A 321 -5.95 -3.03 -11.13
CA LEU A 321 -6.48 -4.18 -10.41
C LEU A 321 -7.86 -3.80 -9.85
N ASP A 322 -8.92 -4.38 -10.40
CA ASP A 322 -10.28 -4.29 -9.85
C ASP A 322 -10.32 -4.95 -8.47
N LEU A 323 -10.75 -4.21 -7.45
CA LEU A 323 -10.81 -4.69 -6.08
C LEU A 323 -12.13 -5.40 -5.73
N ASP A 324 -13.02 -5.63 -6.71
CA ASP A 324 -14.32 -6.30 -6.52
C ASP A 324 -15.17 -5.67 -5.41
N CYS A 325 -15.04 -4.35 -5.27
CA CYS A 325 -15.73 -3.57 -4.26
C CYS A 325 -16.17 -2.21 -4.79
N VAL A 326 -17.18 -1.66 -4.14
CA VAL A 326 -17.76 -0.36 -4.48
C VAL A 326 -17.65 0.59 -3.29
N ARG A 327 -17.46 1.87 -3.58
CA ARG A 327 -17.46 2.96 -2.61
C ARG A 327 -18.60 3.91 -2.95
N ALA A 328 -19.28 4.39 -1.92
CA ALA A 328 -20.24 5.49 -2.03
C ALA A 328 -19.48 6.82 -2.23
N VAL A 329 -19.86 7.59 -3.26
CA VAL A 329 -19.32 8.92 -3.56
C VAL A 329 -20.50 9.89 -3.78
N GLU A 330 -20.45 11.06 -3.14
CA GLU A 330 -21.42 12.14 -3.33
C GLU A 330 -21.25 12.75 -4.74
N GLU A 331 -22.35 13.11 -5.42
CA GLU A 331 -22.36 13.52 -6.84
C GLU A 331 -21.56 14.80 -7.19
N ASP A 332 -21.02 15.54 -6.21
CA ASP A 332 -20.43 16.88 -6.43
C ASP A 332 -18.97 16.89 -6.95
N GLU A 333 -18.33 15.75 -7.16
CA GLU A 333 -17.02 15.67 -7.83
C GLU A 333 -17.17 15.21 -9.29
N GLU A 334 -17.59 16.15 -10.15
CA GLU A 334 -17.32 16.05 -11.59
C GLU A 334 -15.80 16.15 -11.80
N ASP A 335 -15.17 15.02 -12.15
CA ASP A 335 -13.85 15.02 -12.81
C ASP A 335 -13.97 15.85 -14.11
N GLU A 336 -13.65 17.15 -14.03
CA GLU A 336 -13.40 18.00 -15.19
C GLU A 336 -12.16 17.46 -15.93
N GLY A 337 -12.35 16.45 -16.79
CA GLY A 337 -11.18 15.83 -17.41
C GLY A 337 -11.41 14.71 -18.41
N SER A 338 -12.51 14.66 -19.16
CA SER A 338 -12.56 13.83 -20.38
C SER A 338 -13.70 14.23 -21.30
N SER A 339 -13.33 14.78 -22.46
CA SER A 339 -14.24 15.24 -23.51
C SER A 339 -14.91 14.07 -24.28
N ASN A 340 -16.21 14.24 -24.52
CA ASN A 340 -17.05 13.79 -25.64
C ASN A 340 -16.72 12.47 -26.39
N GLU A 341 -17.53 11.41 -26.20
CA GLU A 341 -18.54 10.94 -27.18
C GLU A 341 -19.19 9.56 -26.83
N ALA A 342 -20.52 9.54 -26.98
CA ALA A 342 -21.45 8.42 -27.29
C ALA A 342 -21.66 7.23 -26.31
N HIS A 343 -22.86 7.22 -25.73
CA HIS A 343 -23.50 6.19 -24.89
C HIS A 343 -23.72 4.82 -25.54
N CYS A 344 -23.74 3.75 -24.73
CA CYS A 344 -24.66 2.61 -24.83
C CYS A 344 -24.84 1.94 -23.44
N ASN A 345 -26.08 1.90 -22.93
CA ASN A 345 -26.48 1.22 -21.70
C ASN A 345 -26.76 -0.27 -21.95
N LEU A 346 -26.47 -1.15 -20.98
CA LEU A 346 -27.32 -2.32 -20.70
C LEU A 346 -27.30 -2.67 -19.19
N ASN A 347 -28.51 -2.75 -18.64
CA ASN A 347 -28.89 -3.00 -17.25
C ASN A 347 -28.80 -4.50 -16.88
N LEU A 348 -28.64 -4.83 -15.59
CA LEU A 348 -29.41 -5.86 -14.86
C LEU A 348 -29.02 -5.94 -13.36
N ASP A 349 -30.05 -5.76 -12.52
CA ASP A 349 -30.32 -6.33 -11.17
C ASP A 349 -29.90 -5.64 -9.85
N TRP A 350 -30.80 -4.73 -9.37
CA TRP A 350 -31.35 -4.45 -8.01
C TRP A 350 -30.40 -4.30 -6.77
N LEU A 351 -30.65 -3.49 -5.73
CA LEU A 351 -31.89 -3.03 -5.06
C LEU A 351 -31.64 -1.67 -4.35
N ASP A 352 -32.66 -0.82 -4.41
CA ASP A 352 -32.89 0.40 -3.63
C ASP A 352 -33.30 0.02 -2.19
N ASP A 353 -32.76 0.71 -1.18
CA ASP A 353 -33.41 0.80 0.13
C ASP A 353 -32.98 2.09 0.85
N ASP A 354 -33.93 3.02 0.92
CA ASP A 354 -34.07 4.19 1.79
C ASP A 354 -32.98 5.30 1.78
N ASN A 355 -33.26 6.31 0.95
CA ASN A 355 -33.40 7.72 1.35
C ASN A 355 -32.29 8.32 2.23
N ARG A 356 -31.17 8.68 1.58
CA ARG A 356 -30.35 9.87 1.83
C ARG A 356 -29.59 10.21 0.53
N ASP A 357 -30.05 11.27 -0.12
CA ASP A 357 -29.39 12.16 -1.11
C ASP A 357 -28.22 11.59 -1.96
N ASP A 358 -28.40 11.53 -3.28
CA ASP A 358 -27.35 11.66 -4.33
C ASP A 358 -26.01 10.91 -4.16
N VAL A 359 -26.02 9.66 -3.68
CA VAL A 359 -24.79 8.84 -3.60
C VAL A 359 -24.74 7.77 -4.71
N VAL A 360 -23.86 7.97 -5.69
CA VAL A 360 -23.59 6.98 -6.74
C VAL A 360 -22.48 6.03 -6.27
N ALA A 361 -22.75 4.72 -6.27
CA ALA A 361 -21.74 3.72 -5.99
C ALA A 361 -20.73 3.63 -7.14
N LYS A 362 -19.44 3.84 -6.86
CA LYS A 362 -18.35 3.69 -7.83
C LYS A 362 -17.52 2.45 -7.53
N TRP A 363 -17.22 1.67 -8.56
CA TRP A 363 -16.27 0.56 -8.53
C TRP A 363 -14.87 1.06 -8.27
N VAL A 364 -14.08 0.32 -7.49
CA VAL A 364 -12.75 0.74 -7.05
C VAL A 364 -11.66 -0.16 -7.63
N ALA A 365 -10.59 0.47 -8.11
CA ALA A 365 -9.39 -0.21 -8.56
C ALA A 365 -8.12 0.50 -8.08
N ILE A 366 -7.02 -0.25 -7.93
CA ILE A 366 -5.68 0.34 -7.73
C ILE A 366 -4.90 0.40 -9.03
N ARG A 367 -4.10 1.45 -9.19
CA ARG A 367 -3.16 1.60 -10.30
C ARG A 367 -1.88 0.84 -9.98
N LEU A 368 -1.47 0.01 -10.92
CA LEU A 368 -0.24 -0.75 -10.88
C LEU A 368 0.63 -0.39 -12.07
N ARG A 369 1.93 -0.58 -11.89
CA ARG A 369 2.89 -0.48 -12.97
C ARG A 369 3.87 -1.64 -12.96
N LYS A 370 4.16 -2.17 -14.13
CA LYS A 370 5.11 -3.27 -14.31
C LYS A 370 6.55 -2.75 -14.17
N VAL A 371 7.34 -3.37 -13.30
CA VAL A 371 8.77 -3.14 -13.09
C VAL A 371 9.47 -4.50 -13.20
N GLY A 372 10.21 -4.72 -14.29
CA GLY A 372 10.75 -6.03 -14.62
C GLY A 372 9.65 -7.10 -14.72
N ASP A 373 9.77 -8.16 -13.92
CA ASP A 373 8.80 -9.27 -13.87
C ASP A 373 7.72 -9.11 -12.78
N THR A 374 7.73 -7.99 -12.06
CA THR A 374 6.80 -7.72 -10.95
C THR A 374 6.03 -6.42 -11.19
N PHE A 375 5.05 -6.13 -10.33
CA PHE A 375 4.26 -4.92 -10.35
C PHE A 375 4.46 -4.16 -9.04
N VAL A 376 4.41 -2.84 -9.12
CA VAL A 376 4.41 -1.95 -7.96
C VAL A 376 3.14 -1.11 -7.98
N ARG A 377 2.68 -0.68 -6.81
CA ARG A 377 1.56 0.25 -6.71
C ARG A 377 2.01 1.62 -7.19
N HIS A 378 1.22 2.25 -8.05
CA HIS A 378 1.50 3.54 -8.67
C HIS A 378 0.45 4.57 -8.25
N MET A 379 0.87 5.80 -7.96
CA MET A 379 0.00 6.89 -7.48
C MET A 379 -0.85 6.46 -6.27
N PRO A 380 -0.23 5.96 -5.18
CA PRO A 380 -0.95 5.40 -4.04
C PRO A 380 -1.81 6.42 -3.26
N ALA A 381 -1.69 7.72 -3.54
CA ALA A 381 -2.56 8.76 -3.00
C ALA A 381 -3.97 8.78 -3.61
N THR A 382 -4.20 8.08 -4.74
CA THR A 382 -5.50 8.06 -5.41
C THR A 382 -5.92 6.63 -5.73
N MET A 383 -7.23 6.38 -5.73
CA MET A 383 -7.81 5.16 -6.31
C MET A 383 -8.40 5.48 -7.69
N ALA A 384 -8.44 4.49 -8.57
CA ALA A 384 -9.20 4.59 -9.80
C ALA A 384 -10.66 4.22 -9.49
N THR A 385 -11.60 4.95 -10.09
CA THR A 385 -13.03 4.65 -9.94
C THR A 385 -13.74 4.56 -11.28
N ALA A 386 -14.81 3.77 -11.35
CA ALA A 386 -15.70 3.68 -12.51
C ALA A 386 -17.15 3.51 -12.05
N ARG A 387 -18.12 3.98 -12.83
CA ARG A 387 -19.55 3.81 -12.51
C ARG A 387 -19.98 2.36 -12.71
N THR A 388 -19.36 1.65 -13.65
CA THR A 388 -19.66 0.23 -13.90
C THR A 388 -18.40 -0.61 -14.13
N ARG A 389 -18.49 -1.93 -13.89
CA ARG A 389 -17.44 -2.88 -14.31
C ARG A 389 -17.21 -2.90 -15.82
N SER A 390 -18.25 -2.63 -16.61
CA SER A 390 -18.14 -2.63 -18.07
C SER A 390 -17.33 -1.43 -18.58
N GLU A 391 -17.36 -0.29 -17.88
CA GLU A 391 -16.47 0.85 -18.18
C GLU A 391 -15.00 0.45 -18.06
N TRP A 392 -14.63 -0.36 -17.06
CA TRP A 392 -13.29 -0.94 -16.99
C TRP A 392 -12.96 -1.81 -18.21
N ALA A 393 -13.93 -2.55 -18.74
CA ALA A 393 -13.75 -3.40 -19.92
C ALA A 393 -13.71 -2.61 -21.24
N LEU A 394 -14.31 -1.43 -21.31
CA LEU A 394 -14.25 -0.51 -22.45
C LEU A 394 -12.88 0.18 -22.60
N MET A 395 -12.10 0.28 -21.52
CA MET A 395 -10.71 0.79 -21.54
C MET A 395 -9.68 -0.21 -22.14
N ARG A 396 -10.11 -1.39 -22.60
CA ARG A 396 -9.23 -2.41 -23.20
C ARG A 396 -8.64 -1.95 -24.54
N SER A 397 -7.31 -2.07 -24.69
CA SER A 397 -6.74 -2.40 -26.00
C SER A 397 -6.66 -3.92 -26.10
N ILE A 398 -7.39 -4.51 -27.05
CA ILE A 398 -7.20 -5.92 -27.37
C ILE A 398 -5.90 -6.00 -28.18
N GLU A 399 -4.85 -6.55 -27.57
CA GLU A 399 -3.93 -7.52 -28.18
C GLU A 399 -2.90 -8.01 -27.13
N GLY A 400 -2.80 -9.33 -26.94
CA GLY A 400 -1.58 -9.96 -26.37
C GLY A 400 -1.61 -10.48 -24.93
N VAL A 401 -2.49 -10.01 -24.03
CA VAL A 401 -2.59 -10.61 -22.68
C VAL A 401 -3.51 -11.83 -22.74
N GLY A 402 -2.95 -12.94 -23.22
CA GLY A 402 -3.56 -14.25 -23.08
C GLY A 402 -3.88 -14.54 -21.62
N LYS A 403 -4.97 -15.27 -21.38
CA LYS A 403 -5.23 -15.91 -20.08
C LYS A 403 -3.96 -16.62 -19.59
N SER A 404 -3.58 -16.37 -18.34
CA SER A 404 -2.96 -17.33 -17.39
C SER A 404 -1.57 -17.06 -16.81
N ASP A 405 -0.97 -15.88 -16.93
CA ASP A 405 0.23 -15.60 -16.13
C ASP A 405 -0.12 -14.92 -14.79
N PRO A 406 0.32 -15.49 -13.66
CA PRO A 406 0.08 -14.89 -12.35
C PRO A 406 0.81 -13.55 -12.23
N VAL A 407 0.13 -12.57 -11.63
CA VAL A 407 0.66 -11.23 -11.42
C VAL A 407 1.33 -11.19 -10.06
N TYR A 408 2.59 -10.76 -10.00
CA TYR A 408 3.33 -10.60 -8.75
C TYR A 408 3.46 -9.12 -8.41
N ILE A 409 2.83 -8.68 -7.31
CA ILE A 409 2.89 -7.30 -6.83
C ILE A 409 3.83 -7.23 -5.63
N GLN A 410 4.77 -6.28 -5.63
CA GLN A 410 5.66 -6.05 -4.49
C GLN A 410 4.87 -5.71 -3.24
N THR A 411 5.13 -6.42 -2.15
CA THR A 411 4.41 -6.22 -0.88
C THR A 411 4.84 -4.95 -0.15
N TYR A 412 6.12 -4.61 -0.27
CA TYR A 412 6.76 -3.48 0.39
C TYR A 412 7.84 -2.93 -0.54
N MET A 413 8.12 -1.64 -0.46
CA MET A 413 9.25 -1.01 -1.15
C MET A 413 10.05 -0.18 -0.17
N ARG A 414 11.36 -0.38 -0.14
CA ARG A 414 12.28 0.49 0.60
C ARG A 414 12.43 1.82 -0.13
N HIS A 415 12.87 2.84 0.60
CA HIS A 415 13.07 4.18 0.05
C HIS A 415 14.01 4.19 -1.16
N ASP A 416 15.12 3.45 -1.11
CA ASP A 416 16.07 3.29 -2.21
C ASP A 416 15.48 2.58 -3.43
N GLU A 417 14.58 1.61 -3.22
CA GLU A 417 13.84 0.95 -4.31
C GLU A 417 12.85 1.90 -4.97
N VAL A 418 12.14 2.73 -4.20
CA VAL A 418 11.25 3.77 -4.73
C VAL A 418 12.05 4.79 -5.55
N LEU A 419 13.19 5.26 -5.03
CA LEU A 419 14.08 6.17 -5.76
C LEU A 419 14.62 5.54 -7.04
N ARG A 420 14.97 4.25 -7.02
CA ARG A 420 15.42 3.50 -8.19
C ARG A 420 14.34 3.45 -9.27
N VAL A 421 13.13 3.03 -8.91
CA VAL A 421 12.00 2.94 -9.86
C VAL A 421 11.66 4.31 -10.42
N ARG A 422 11.63 5.35 -9.58
CA ARG A 422 11.42 6.73 -10.01
C ARG A 422 12.50 7.20 -10.98
N SER A 423 13.77 7.00 -10.64
CA SER A 423 14.88 7.42 -11.52
C SER A 423 14.87 6.67 -12.84
N LEU A 424 14.56 5.37 -12.86
CA LEU A 424 14.37 4.64 -14.10
C LEU A 424 13.28 5.32 -14.91
N MET A 425 12.12 5.57 -14.31
CA MET A 425 10.97 6.17 -14.99
C MET A 425 11.23 7.55 -15.60
N ASP A 426 11.99 8.38 -14.88
CA ASP A 426 12.38 9.73 -15.28
C ASP A 426 13.61 9.74 -16.20
N THR A 427 14.09 8.57 -16.66
CA THR A 427 15.24 8.48 -17.58
C THR A 427 14.81 8.12 -18.99
N GLY A 428 15.26 8.91 -19.97
CA GLY A 428 15.12 8.65 -21.39
C GLY A 428 16.49 8.78 -22.05
N VAL A 429 16.88 7.82 -22.87
CA VAL A 429 18.19 7.81 -23.53
C VAL A 429 18.01 8.33 -24.95
N VAL A 430 18.81 9.33 -25.34
CA VAL A 430 18.79 9.89 -26.69
C VAL A 430 20.18 9.75 -27.31
N LEU A 431 20.33 8.82 -28.25
CA LEU A 431 21.61 8.60 -28.92
C LEU A 431 21.65 9.45 -30.20
N VAL A 432 22.69 10.28 -30.30
CA VAL A 432 22.94 11.15 -31.45
C VAL A 432 24.24 10.71 -32.11
N TYR A 433 24.23 10.50 -33.42
CA TYR A 433 25.43 10.23 -34.20
C TYR A 433 25.69 11.37 -35.18
N ASN A 434 26.96 11.62 -35.50
CA ASN A 434 27.30 12.55 -36.57
C ASN A 434 26.90 11.99 -37.95
N GLU A 435 27.03 12.80 -39.00
CA GLU A 435 26.63 12.44 -40.36
C GLU A 435 27.36 11.18 -40.86
N TYR A 436 28.67 11.07 -40.63
CA TYR A 436 29.48 9.93 -41.08
C TYR A 436 29.00 8.61 -40.49
N PHE A 437 28.76 8.54 -39.18
CA PHE A 437 28.25 7.32 -38.53
C PHE A 437 26.78 7.05 -38.88
N SER A 438 25.98 8.11 -39.00
CA SER A 438 24.60 7.99 -39.46
C SER A 438 24.52 7.36 -40.84
N ALA A 439 25.45 7.70 -41.75
CA ALA A 439 25.55 7.15 -43.10
C ALA A 439 26.10 5.71 -43.14
N ASN A 440 26.98 5.34 -42.20
CA ASN A 440 27.63 4.03 -42.15
C ASN A 440 26.98 3.03 -41.17
N MET A 441 25.86 3.39 -40.54
CA MET A 441 25.13 2.49 -39.66
C MET A 441 24.42 1.40 -40.48
N SER A 442 24.81 0.15 -40.29
CA SER A 442 24.22 -0.99 -40.97
C SER A 442 22.98 -1.50 -40.24
N ASN A 443 22.95 -1.40 -38.90
CA ASN A 443 21.90 -2.05 -38.11
C ASN A 443 21.76 -1.45 -36.69
N HIS A 444 20.59 -1.60 -36.07
CA HIS A 444 20.30 -1.17 -34.70
C HIS A 444 19.15 -1.96 -34.06
N TRP A 445 19.26 -2.23 -32.76
CA TRP A 445 18.19 -2.81 -31.94
C TRP A 445 18.46 -2.60 -30.44
N GLY A 446 17.44 -2.74 -29.59
CA GLY A 446 17.57 -2.58 -28.14
C GLY A 446 16.23 -2.74 -27.42
N LEU A 447 16.23 -2.56 -26.11
CA LEU A 447 15.00 -2.49 -25.31
C LEU A 447 14.67 -1.02 -25.00
N PRO A 448 13.42 -0.56 -25.20
CA PRO A 448 12.30 -1.29 -25.80
C PRO A 448 12.51 -1.61 -27.28
N ASP A 449 11.82 -2.65 -27.77
CA ASP A 449 12.04 -3.32 -29.07
C ASP A 449 11.86 -2.42 -30.32
N ASP A 450 11.42 -1.17 -30.16
CA ASP A 450 11.25 -0.16 -31.22
C ASP A 450 11.80 1.22 -30.80
N PRO A 451 12.93 1.66 -31.36
CA PRO A 451 13.35 3.05 -31.24
C PRO A 451 12.51 3.94 -32.15
N GLU A 452 12.07 5.08 -31.63
CA GLU A 452 11.54 6.14 -32.47
C GLU A 452 12.69 6.82 -33.22
N LEU A 453 12.71 6.64 -34.55
CA LEU A 453 13.54 7.39 -35.47
C LEU A 453 12.81 8.69 -35.83
N SER A 454 13.20 9.81 -35.23
CA SER A 454 12.71 11.12 -35.65
C SER A 454 13.66 11.73 -36.68
N ASN A 455 13.15 11.97 -37.89
CA ASN A 455 13.80 12.84 -38.86
C ASN A 455 13.51 14.29 -38.42
N GLY A 456 14.40 14.88 -37.62
CA GLY A 456 14.35 16.33 -37.37
C GLY A 456 14.51 17.09 -38.68
N GLU A 457 13.97 18.32 -38.76
CA GLU A 457 14.10 19.19 -39.95
C GLU A 457 15.56 19.55 -40.31
N ASP A 458 16.53 19.23 -39.45
CA ASP A 458 17.96 19.18 -39.76
C ASP A 458 18.34 17.76 -40.26
N SER A 459 18.44 17.60 -41.57
CA SER A 459 18.76 16.34 -42.27
C SER A 459 20.16 15.76 -42.00
N GLU A 460 20.96 16.35 -41.10
CA GLU A 460 22.36 15.99 -40.88
C GLU A 460 22.59 14.98 -39.73
N ARG A 461 21.58 14.68 -38.88
CA ARG A 461 21.75 13.80 -37.70
C ARG A 461 20.59 12.80 -37.54
N ARG A 462 20.92 11.52 -37.30
CA ARG A 462 19.94 10.50 -36.85
C ARG A 462 19.84 10.50 -35.32
N LEU A 463 18.59 10.56 -34.83
CA LEU A 463 18.23 10.53 -33.42
C LEU A 463 17.57 9.18 -33.08
N PHE A 464 18.06 8.53 -32.03
CA PHE A 464 17.41 7.34 -31.46
C PHE A 464 16.95 7.67 -30.04
N THR A 465 15.64 7.72 -29.84
CA THR A 465 15.07 7.93 -28.52
C THR A 465 14.59 6.61 -27.95
N PHE A 466 15.05 6.30 -26.76
CA PHE A 466 14.63 5.12 -26.02
C PHE A 466 14.08 5.57 -24.66
N PRO A 467 12.76 5.44 -24.44
CA PRO A 467 12.23 5.57 -23.09
C PRO A 467 12.71 4.36 -22.27
N SER A 468 13.14 4.58 -21.02
CA SER A 468 13.51 3.47 -20.14
C SER A 468 12.34 2.53 -19.87
N ASN A 469 11.10 3.06 -19.87
CA ASN A 469 9.85 2.35 -19.60
C ASN A 469 9.89 1.41 -18.39
N LEU A 470 10.64 1.79 -17.33
CA LEU A 470 10.87 0.95 -16.14
C LEU A 470 11.55 -0.39 -16.38
N VAL A 471 12.20 -0.57 -17.52
CA VAL A 471 13.04 -1.73 -17.76
C VAL A 471 14.38 -1.46 -17.08
N ASP A 472 14.57 -2.07 -15.91
CA ASP A 472 15.92 -2.28 -15.38
C ASP A 472 16.66 -3.05 -16.49
N ASN A 473 17.76 -2.49 -17.04
CA ASN A 473 18.49 -2.98 -18.23
C ASN A 473 18.03 -2.46 -19.60
N PHE A 474 17.81 -1.15 -19.74
CA PHE A 474 17.96 -0.52 -21.07
C PHE A 474 19.31 -0.96 -21.66
N LEU A 475 19.27 -1.62 -22.81
CA LEU A 475 20.45 -2.06 -23.56
C LEU A 475 20.12 -1.91 -25.05
N CYS A 476 20.98 -1.19 -25.77
CA CYS A 476 20.89 -1.10 -27.23
C CYS A 476 22.24 -1.37 -27.88
N VAL A 477 22.18 -1.89 -29.09
CA VAL A 477 23.32 -2.27 -29.91
C VAL A 477 23.15 -1.61 -31.27
N HIS A 478 24.11 -0.75 -31.64
CA HIS A 478 24.17 -0.10 -32.95
C HIS A 478 25.42 -0.57 -33.68
N VAL A 479 25.25 -1.07 -34.90
CA VAL A 479 26.32 -1.67 -35.70
C VAL A 479 26.65 -0.75 -36.88
N PHE A 480 27.93 -0.55 -37.10
CA PHE A 480 28.49 0.31 -38.15
C PHE A 480 29.43 -0.48 -39.05
N GLN A 481 29.37 -0.21 -40.35
CA GLN A 481 30.23 -0.81 -41.36
C GLN A 481 31.19 0.26 -41.91
N LEU A 482 32.49 0.11 -41.66
CA LEU A 482 33.52 1.05 -42.08
C LEU A 482 34.57 0.30 -42.89
N GLY A 483 34.51 0.45 -44.21
CA GLY A 483 35.30 -0.37 -45.13
C GLY A 483 35.04 -1.86 -44.93
N SER A 484 36.11 -2.63 -44.68
CA SER A 484 36.05 -4.09 -44.41
C SER A 484 35.80 -4.45 -42.94
N ALA A 485 35.76 -3.47 -42.03
CA ALA A 485 35.58 -3.71 -40.60
C ALA A 485 34.15 -3.37 -40.14
N SER A 486 33.67 -4.11 -39.14
CA SER A 486 32.37 -3.92 -38.52
C SER A 486 32.50 -3.72 -37.01
N PHE A 487 31.78 -2.73 -36.49
CA PHE A 487 31.89 -2.29 -35.10
C PHE A 487 30.51 -2.16 -34.48
N ALA A 488 30.42 -2.45 -33.18
CA ALA A 488 29.20 -2.34 -32.39
C ALA A 488 29.40 -1.31 -31.28
N VAL A 489 28.54 -0.30 -31.22
CA VAL A 489 28.39 0.59 -30.07
C VAL A 489 27.26 0.04 -29.21
N ILE A 490 27.59 -0.27 -27.96
CA ILE A 490 26.65 -0.81 -26.99
C ILE A 490 26.42 0.23 -25.91
N SER A 491 25.17 0.61 -25.70
CA SER A 491 24.78 1.55 -24.65
C SER A 491 23.85 0.86 -23.66
N MET A 492 24.11 1.03 -22.37
CA MET A 492 23.36 0.40 -21.29
C MET A 492 23.06 1.39 -20.17
N LEU A 493 21.82 1.43 -19.67
CA LEU A 493 21.48 2.23 -18.50
C LEU A 493 21.61 1.40 -17.23
N GLN A 494 22.30 1.94 -16.23
CA GLN A 494 22.51 1.26 -14.96
C GLN A 494 22.22 2.17 -13.76
N TRP A 495 21.46 1.65 -12.79
CA TRP A 495 21.27 2.31 -11.51
C TRP A 495 22.51 2.18 -10.61
N THR A 496 23.01 3.30 -10.10
CA THR A 496 24.19 3.36 -9.22
C THR A 496 23.84 3.49 -7.73
N GLY A 497 22.57 3.36 -7.36
CA GLY A 497 22.10 3.59 -5.99
C GLY A 497 21.49 4.97 -5.77
N THR A 498 21.88 5.98 -6.57
CA THR A 498 21.39 7.37 -6.43
C THR A 498 20.83 7.97 -7.71
N LYS A 499 21.26 7.49 -8.88
CA LYS A 499 20.82 7.94 -10.20
C LYS A 499 21.01 6.82 -11.23
N CYS A 500 20.29 6.91 -12.34
CA CYS A 500 20.60 6.11 -13.51
C CYS A 500 21.78 6.75 -14.27
N GLU A 501 22.79 5.94 -14.61
CA GLU A 501 23.92 6.35 -15.45
C GLU A 501 23.93 5.55 -16.74
N LEU A 502 24.20 6.23 -17.87
CA LEU A 502 24.43 5.57 -19.15
C LEU A 502 25.89 5.11 -19.22
N ARG A 503 26.10 3.83 -19.53
CA ARG A 503 27.38 3.21 -19.83
C ARG A 503 27.46 2.93 -21.33
N VAL A 504 28.59 3.24 -21.95
CA VAL A 504 28.76 3.11 -23.41
C VAL A 504 30.12 2.52 -23.73
N GLY A 505 30.16 1.54 -24.63
CA GLY A 505 31.41 0.97 -25.14
C GLY A 505 31.36 0.70 -26.64
N ALA A 506 32.52 0.74 -27.28
CA ALA A 506 32.73 0.40 -28.68
C ALA A 506 33.51 -0.91 -28.79
N PHE A 507 32.95 -1.88 -29.51
CA PHE A 507 33.49 -3.23 -29.64
C PHE A 507 33.60 -3.63 -31.10
N LYS A 508 34.53 -4.53 -31.43
CA LYS A 508 34.52 -5.20 -32.72
C LYS A 508 33.27 -6.09 -32.78
N SER A 509 32.45 -5.97 -33.82
CA SER A 509 31.14 -6.67 -33.84
C SER A 509 31.32 -8.20 -33.73
N GLU A 510 32.35 -8.75 -34.36
CA GLU A 510 32.69 -10.18 -34.34
C GLU A 510 33.09 -10.72 -32.95
N SER A 511 33.55 -9.87 -32.03
CA SER A 511 34.00 -10.31 -30.70
C SER A 511 32.87 -10.38 -29.69
N ILE A 512 31.74 -9.70 -29.96
CA ILE A 512 30.67 -9.51 -28.98
C ILE A 512 29.29 -9.97 -29.48
N LEU A 513 29.07 -10.01 -30.80
CA LEU A 513 27.79 -10.37 -31.41
C LEU A 513 27.90 -11.73 -32.13
N PRO A 514 27.06 -12.73 -31.78
CA PRO A 514 27.13 -14.07 -32.37
C PRO A 514 26.97 -14.11 -33.90
N HIS A 515 26.16 -13.20 -34.45
CA HIS A 515 25.82 -13.13 -35.89
C HIS A 515 26.52 -11.98 -36.62
N ARG A 516 27.74 -11.60 -36.18
CA ARG A 516 28.56 -10.56 -36.83
C ARG A 516 27.81 -9.22 -37.06
N GLY A 517 26.83 -8.90 -36.22
CA GLY A 517 26.09 -7.64 -36.28
C GLY A 517 24.77 -7.64 -37.04
N GLU A 518 24.29 -8.79 -37.51
CA GLU A 518 22.93 -8.92 -38.05
C GLU A 518 21.87 -8.85 -36.93
N ARG A 519 20.70 -8.27 -37.23
CA ARG A 519 19.62 -8.08 -36.24
C ARG A 519 18.81 -9.38 -36.24
N PRO A 520 18.56 -9.98 -35.07
CA PRO A 520 17.83 -11.23 -35.03
C PRO A 520 16.40 -11.07 -35.56
N ASP A 521 15.96 -12.07 -36.35
CA ASP A 521 14.70 -12.02 -37.09
C ASP A 521 13.46 -11.99 -36.19
N THR A 522 13.55 -12.51 -34.96
CA THR A 522 12.41 -12.64 -34.05
C THR A 522 12.65 -11.91 -32.73
N PRO A 523 11.62 -11.27 -32.12
CA PRO A 523 11.76 -10.60 -30.83
C PRO A 523 12.34 -11.48 -29.71
N ALA A 524 11.96 -12.76 -29.65
CA ALA A 524 12.48 -13.71 -28.66
C ALA A 524 14.01 -13.89 -28.78
N LYS A 525 14.51 -14.10 -30.00
CA LYS A 525 15.95 -14.18 -30.27
C LYS A 525 16.67 -12.86 -29.98
N ARG A 526 16.05 -11.71 -30.27
CA ARG A 526 16.62 -10.39 -29.92
C ARG A 526 16.83 -10.25 -28.41
N GLN A 527 15.84 -10.64 -27.60
CA GLN A 527 15.97 -10.61 -26.15
C GLN A 527 17.03 -11.59 -25.63
N GLU A 528 17.10 -12.80 -26.20
CA GLU A 528 18.12 -13.78 -25.85
C GLU A 528 19.54 -13.26 -26.13
N GLU A 529 19.74 -12.64 -27.30
CA GLU A 529 21.04 -12.03 -27.65
C GLU A 529 21.38 -10.83 -26.78
N LEU A 530 20.41 -9.95 -26.50
CA LEU A 530 20.63 -8.84 -25.58
C LEU A 530 21.01 -9.33 -24.18
N ARG A 531 20.42 -10.43 -23.69
CA ARG A 531 20.85 -11.09 -22.43
C ARG A 531 22.27 -11.61 -22.54
N ALA A 532 22.63 -12.30 -23.62
CA ALA A 532 23.99 -12.81 -23.82
C ALA A 532 25.04 -11.67 -23.88
N VAL A 533 24.73 -10.58 -24.58
CA VAL A 533 25.57 -9.38 -24.62
C VAL A 533 25.72 -8.77 -23.23
N LYS A 534 24.63 -8.64 -22.49
CA LYS A 534 24.64 -8.12 -21.12
C LYS A 534 25.51 -8.99 -20.21
N ASP A 535 25.35 -10.31 -20.25
CA ASP A 535 26.11 -11.24 -19.43
C ASP A 535 27.61 -11.16 -19.76
N MET A 536 27.97 -11.05 -21.04
CA MET A 536 29.35 -10.85 -21.48
C MET A 536 29.94 -9.55 -20.91
N LEU A 537 29.21 -8.44 -21.01
CA LEU A 537 29.65 -7.15 -20.45
C LEU A 537 29.84 -7.24 -18.94
N LEU A 538 28.93 -7.89 -18.22
CA LEU A 538 29.04 -8.07 -16.77
C LEU A 538 30.22 -8.96 -16.37
N VAL A 539 30.64 -9.89 -17.23
CA VAL A 539 31.85 -10.71 -17.00
C VAL A 539 33.13 -9.92 -17.28
N SER A 540 33.14 -9.09 -18.33
CA SER A 540 34.37 -8.51 -18.87
C SER A 540 34.63 -7.06 -18.45
N CYS A 541 33.59 -6.31 -18.11
CA CYS A 541 33.64 -4.86 -17.87
C CYS A 541 33.00 -4.47 -16.52
N SER A 542 32.89 -5.40 -15.58
CA SER A 542 32.34 -5.16 -14.23
C SER A 542 33.45 -4.84 -13.23
N ASP A 543 33.16 -3.98 -12.26
CA ASP A 543 34.03 -3.66 -11.12
C ASP A 543 34.06 -4.78 -10.05
N GLY A 544 33.39 -5.91 -10.29
CA GLY A 544 33.27 -7.03 -9.36
C GLY A 544 32.14 -6.88 -8.33
N SER A 545 31.49 -5.71 -8.27
CA SER A 545 30.28 -5.48 -7.45
C SER A 545 28.98 -5.78 -8.22
N GLY A 546 29.10 -6.20 -9.49
CA GLY A 546 27.96 -6.40 -10.40
C GLY A 546 27.57 -5.12 -11.13
N HIS A 547 28.37 -4.05 -11.00
CA HIS A 547 28.21 -2.81 -11.73
C HIS A 547 29.21 -2.68 -12.87
N LEU A 548 28.76 -2.19 -14.04
CA LEU A 548 29.67 -1.93 -15.15
C LEU A 548 30.50 -0.69 -14.85
N ASP A 549 31.80 -0.83 -15.01
CA ASP A 549 32.76 0.24 -14.91
C ASP A 549 33.00 0.83 -16.29
N GLN A 550 32.72 2.14 -16.42
CA GLN A 550 32.93 2.86 -17.67
C GLN A 550 34.41 2.89 -18.07
N GLU A 551 35.34 2.79 -17.10
CA GLU A 551 36.78 2.72 -17.36
C GLU A 551 37.21 1.37 -17.94
N MET A 552 36.46 0.29 -17.64
CA MET A 552 36.70 -1.04 -18.20
C MET A 552 35.96 -1.27 -19.52
N MET A 553 35.06 -0.37 -19.91
CA MET A 553 34.44 -0.41 -21.23
C MET A 553 35.39 0.16 -22.28
N PRO A 554 35.64 -0.58 -23.38
CA PRO A 554 36.47 -0.06 -24.46
C PRO A 554 35.81 1.17 -25.08
N ILE A 555 36.56 2.26 -25.16
CA ILE A 555 36.17 3.48 -25.88
C ILE A 555 36.67 3.46 -27.34
N SER A 556 37.46 2.44 -27.70
CA SER A 556 37.96 2.22 -29.05
C SER A 556 37.87 0.76 -29.46
N ALA A 557 37.76 0.54 -30.77
CA ALA A 557 37.79 -0.79 -31.36
C ALA A 557 38.76 -0.80 -32.54
N GLU A 558 39.72 -1.73 -32.51
CA GLU A 558 40.70 -1.91 -33.58
C GLU A 558 40.13 -2.78 -34.71
N GLY A 559 40.16 -2.25 -35.94
CA GLY A 559 39.84 -2.98 -37.17
C GLY A 559 40.94 -2.83 -38.21
N SER A 560 40.86 -3.59 -39.30
CA SER A 560 41.85 -3.70 -40.38
C SER A 560 42.33 -2.35 -40.97
N GLY A 561 43.26 -1.67 -40.28
CA GLY A 561 43.87 -0.41 -40.69
C GLY A 561 43.16 0.88 -40.24
N GLU A 562 42.05 0.79 -39.48
CA GLU A 562 41.31 1.97 -38.97
C GLU A 562 41.09 1.81 -37.44
N GLU A 563 41.59 2.76 -36.65
CA GLU A 563 41.36 2.85 -35.22
C GLU A 563 40.16 3.79 -34.97
N LEU A 564 39.12 3.28 -34.31
CA LEU A 564 37.98 4.11 -33.90
C LEU A 564 38.18 4.62 -32.48
N ASN A 565 38.42 5.92 -32.32
CA ASN A 565 38.38 6.57 -31.01
C ASN A 565 37.02 7.23 -30.78
N ALA A 566 36.14 6.58 -30.02
CA ALA A 566 34.84 7.14 -29.69
C ALA A 566 34.91 8.02 -28.43
N ASN A 567 34.89 9.33 -28.63
CA ASN A 567 34.72 10.28 -27.53
C ASN A 567 33.25 10.33 -27.11
N PHE A 568 32.85 9.49 -26.16
CA PHE A 568 31.51 9.55 -25.56
C PHE A 568 31.44 10.66 -24.51
N ARG A 569 30.83 11.80 -24.85
CA ARG A 569 30.46 12.80 -23.84
C ARG A 569 29.06 12.51 -23.34
N VAL A 570 28.91 12.15 -22.06
CA VAL A 570 27.61 12.04 -21.38
C VAL A 570 27.28 13.40 -20.78
N LYS A 571 26.35 14.16 -21.39
CA LYS A 571 25.85 15.41 -20.80
C LYS A 571 24.54 15.15 -20.06
N PRO A 572 24.38 15.58 -18.80
CA PRO A 572 23.07 15.73 -18.21
C PRO A 572 22.42 16.96 -18.86
N LEU A 573 21.38 16.76 -19.68
CA LEU A 573 20.60 17.86 -20.23
C LEU A 573 19.78 18.53 -19.12
N ARG A 574 20.37 19.51 -18.44
CA ARG A 574 19.60 20.54 -17.75
C ARG A 574 19.14 21.53 -18.81
N ARG A 575 17.86 21.47 -19.17
CA ARG A 575 17.11 22.53 -19.87
C ARG A 575 17.95 23.25 -20.95
N LEU A 576 18.05 22.67 -22.15
CA LEU A 576 18.44 23.47 -23.32
C LEU A 576 17.40 24.61 -23.41
N GLU A 577 17.83 25.85 -23.19
CA GLU A 577 16.96 27.01 -23.32
C GLU A 577 16.27 26.95 -24.69
N LYS A 578 14.94 27.14 -24.68
CA LYS A 578 14.05 27.17 -25.85
C LYS A 578 14.77 27.79 -27.06
N ASN A 579 15.16 26.97 -28.03
CA ASN A 579 15.43 27.48 -29.35
C ASN A 579 14.07 27.77 -30.02
N PRO A 580 13.72 29.02 -30.39
CA PRO A 580 12.34 29.40 -30.72
C PRO A 580 11.78 28.83 -32.04
N LEU A 581 12.48 27.91 -32.70
CA LEU A 581 12.16 27.49 -34.09
C LEU A 581 11.88 25.99 -34.28
N ALA A 582 11.80 25.18 -33.21
CA ALA A 582 11.43 23.75 -33.34
C ALA A 582 10.03 23.49 -32.77
N SER A 583 8.99 23.76 -33.57
CA SER A 583 7.58 23.66 -33.16
C SER A 583 6.92 22.30 -33.39
N VAL A 584 7.65 21.17 -33.32
CA VAL A 584 7.06 19.82 -33.57
C VAL A 584 7.32 18.80 -32.46
N PHE A 585 8.01 19.15 -31.37
CA PHE A 585 8.27 18.19 -30.27
C PHE A 585 7.69 18.70 -28.95
N THR A 586 6.80 17.92 -28.33
CA THR A 586 6.55 18.03 -26.89
C THR A 586 7.70 17.37 -26.14
N TRP A 587 8.79 18.11 -25.97
CA TRP A 587 9.88 17.78 -25.05
C TRP A 587 9.30 17.70 -23.63
N LYS A 588 9.20 16.49 -23.05
CA LYS A 588 8.78 16.34 -21.65
C LYS A 588 9.93 16.75 -20.73
N GLU A 589 9.73 17.80 -19.94
CA GLU A 589 10.72 18.54 -19.15
C GLU A 589 11.55 17.72 -18.13
N ASN A 590 11.25 16.44 -17.92
CA ASN A 590 11.73 15.65 -16.78
C ASN A 590 12.67 14.49 -17.12
N TYR A 591 13.10 14.31 -18.37
CA TYR A 591 14.00 13.20 -18.72
C TYR A 591 15.47 13.56 -18.49
N HIS A 592 16.23 12.67 -17.84
CA HIS A 592 17.70 12.70 -17.89
C HIS A 592 18.18 12.34 -19.31
N HIS A 593 18.12 13.30 -20.23
CA HIS A 593 18.60 13.07 -21.58
C HIS A 593 20.13 13.01 -21.56
N VAL A 594 20.67 11.86 -21.94
CA VAL A 594 22.10 11.68 -22.19
C VAL A 594 22.33 11.85 -23.69
N GLU A 595 22.84 13.02 -24.07
CA GLU A 595 23.30 13.27 -25.44
C GLU A 595 24.68 12.63 -25.60
N ILE A 596 24.82 11.59 -26.43
CA ILE A 596 26.14 11.16 -26.90
C ILE A 596 26.57 12.11 -28.02
N ILE A 597 27.51 13.02 -27.74
CA ILE A 597 28.22 13.73 -28.82
C ILE A 597 29.48 12.93 -29.14
N GLY A 598 29.32 11.89 -29.95
CA GLY A 598 30.43 11.12 -30.51
C GLY A 598 31.05 11.85 -31.69
N GLY A 599 32.09 12.64 -31.44
CA GLY A 599 33.04 13.05 -32.48
C GLY A 599 34.18 12.04 -32.51
N ILE A 600 34.21 11.19 -33.54
CA ILE A 600 35.36 10.33 -33.85
C ILE A 600 36.23 11.12 -34.82
N GLU A 601 37.41 11.52 -34.39
CA GLU A 601 38.46 11.91 -35.32
C GLU A 601 39.00 10.62 -35.93
N ARG A 602 39.00 10.54 -37.28
CA ARG A 602 39.89 9.61 -37.97
C ARG A 602 41.31 9.99 -37.54
N LEU A 603 42.06 9.08 -36.93
CA LEU A 603 43.51 9.24 -36.86
C LEU A 603 44.10 9.08 -38.26
#